data_AF-A0A7X5TVZ8-F1
#
_entry.id   AF-A0A7X5TVZ8-F1
#
_cell.length_a   1.000
_cell.length_b   1.000
_cell.length_c   1.000
_cell.angle_alpha   90.00
_cell.angle_beta   90.00
_cell.angle_gamma   90.00
#
_symmetry.space_group_name_H-M   'P 1'
#
loop_
_entity.id
_entity.type
_entity.pdbx_description
1 polymer ?
#
loop_
_entity_poly.entity_id
_entity_poly.type
_entity_poly.pdbx_seq_one_letter_code
_entity_poly.pdbx_strand_id
1 'polypeptide(L)'
;MPERAAVVRQEFSDWLHQEFSVDATKASDIVLAVNEALANAAEFAYLDATPGVMHLEADHDRRLETLTVAISDEGSWRTKDPSIANPARGRGIPLMHALADRADIDPDPAGTRVRLQWDHIGALIGGRSDVTAAAAGPPERRTRRSAEPHS
;
A
#
# COMPACT_ATOMS: atom_id res chain seq x y z
N MET A 1 6.54 9.45 -9.62
CA MET A 1 5.77 8.49 -8.80
C MET A 1 4.29 8.29 -9.16
N PRO A 2 3.70 8.83 -10.25
CA PRO A 2 2.30 8.47 -10.58
C PRO A 2 2.17 7.16 -11.37
N GLU A 3 3.12 6.84 -12.26
CA GLU A 3 2.99 5.68 -13.17
C GLU A 3 3.04 4.33 -12.45
N ARG A 4 3.90 4.16 -11.42
CA ARG A 4 3.98 2.88 -10.69
C ARG A 4 2.80 2.64 -9.75
N ALA A 5 2.30 3.70 -9.11
CA ALA A 5 1.07 3.62 -8.32
C ALA A 5 -0.12 3.23 -9.21
N ALA A 6 -0.18 3.76 -10.44
CA ALA A 6 -1.19 3.36 -11.41
C ALA A 6 -1.08 1.89 -11.84
N VAL A 7 0.14 1.37 -12.02
CA VAL A 7 0.36 -0.06 -12.33
C VAL A 7 -0.08 -0.97 -11.19
N VAL A 8 0.38 -0.71 -9.95
CA VAL A 8 -0.01 -1.51 -8.77
C VAL A 8 -1.52 -1.47 -8.56
N ARG A 9 -2.15 -0.31 -8.74
CA ARG A 9 -3.60 -0.16 -8.69
C ARG A 9 -4.31 -1.01 -9.72
N GLN A 10 -3.83 -1.01 -10.96
CA GLN A 10 -4.42 -1.80 -12.04
C GLN A 10 -4.26 -3.30 -11.78
N GLU A 11 -3.05 -3.75 -11.42
CA GLU A 11 -2.77 -5.15 -11.09
C GLU A 11 -3.63 -5.65 -9.94
N PHE A 12 -3.77 -4.85 -8.88
CA PHE A 12 -4.61 -5.18 -7.73
C PHE A 12 -6.11 -5.21 -8.11
N SER A 13 -6.58 -4.24 -8.90
CA SER A 13 -7.96 -4.21 -9.39
C SER A 13 -8.28 -5.42 -10.28
N ASP A 14 -7.36 -5.78 -11.18
CA ASP A 14 -7.52 -6.92 -12.08
C ASP A 14 -7.52 -8.23 -11.30
N TRP A 15 -6.67 -8.38 -10.30
CA TRP A 15 -6.67 -9.53 -9.38
C TRP A 15 -7.99 -9.62 -8.61
N LEU A 16 -8.47 -8.51 -8.04
CA LEU A 16 -9.71 -8.49 -7.26
C LEU A 16 -10.92 -8.97 -8.08
N HIS A 17 -11.01 -8.55 -9.35
CA HIS A 17 -12.08 -8.97 -10.25
C HIS A 17 -11.94 -10.41 -10.76
N GLN A 18 -10.72 -10.94 -10.84
CA GLN A 18 -10.46 -12.31 -11.27
C GLN A 18 -10.75 -13.34 -10.17
N GLU A 19 -10.53 -12.96 -8.91
CA GLU A 19 -10.59 -13.89 -7.78
C GLU A 19 -11.88 -13.80 -6.97
N PHE A 20 -12.59 -12.65 -7.00
CA PHE A 20 -13.77 -12.42 -6.17
C PHE A 20 -14.99 -11.94 -6.94
N SER A 21 -16.17 -12.31 -6.43
CA SER A 21 -17.45 -11.78 -6.89
C SER A 21 -17.78 -10.53 -6.09
N VAL A 22 -17.21 -9.40 -6.53
CA VAL A 22 -17.45 -8.08 -5.95
C VAL A 22 -18.11 -7.17 -6.98
N ASP A 23 -19.06 -6.34 -6.54
CA ASP A 23 -19.63 -5.31 -7.41
C ASP A 23 -18.62 -4.17 -7.66
N ALA A 24 -18.87 -3.39 -8.71
CA ALA A 24 -17.94 -2.34 -9.13
C ALA A 24 -17.74 -1.22 -8.09
N THR A 25 -18.72 -0.99 -7.21
CA THR A 25 -18.62 0.02 -6.14
C THR A 25 -17.69 -0.49 -5.06
N LYS A 26 -17.95 -1.69 -4.53
CA LYS A 26 -17.09 -2.30 -3.50
C LYS A 26 -15.67 -2.51 -4.01
N ALA A 27 -15.49 -2.93 -5.28
CA ALA A 27 -14.18 -3.04 -5.90
C ALA A 27 -13.45 -1.69 -5.93
N SER A 28 -14.14 -0.61 -6.32
CA SER A 28 -13.57 0.74 -6.33
C SER A 28 -13.18 1.22 -4.92
N ASP A 29 -14.02 0.93 -3.92
CA ASP A 29 -13.77 1.29 -2.52
C ASP A 29 -12.53 0.58 -1.96
N ILE A 30 -12.40 -0.74 -2.20
CA ILE A 30 -11.23 -1.53 -1.78
C ILE A 30 -9.96 -0.97 -2.45
N VAL A 31 -10.00 -0.76 -3.77
CA VAL A 31 -8.86 -0.23 -4.52
C VAL A 31 -8.46 1.17 -4.02
N LEU A 32 -9.43 2.03 -3.74
CA LEU A 32 -9.17 3.38 -3.23
C LEU A 32 -8.52 3.35 -1.85
N ALA A 33 -9.05 2.55 -0.93
CA ALA A 33 -8.48 2.41 0.41
C ALA A 33 -7.05 1.88 0.39
N VAL A 34 -6.76 0.88 -0.46
CA VAL A 34 -5.40 0.35 -0.67
C VAL A 34 -4.46 1.41 -1.22
N ASN A 35 -4.92 2.26 -2.15
CA ASN A 35 -4.10 3.36 -2.67
C ASN A 35 -3.77 4.40 -1.59
N GLU A 36 -4.74 4.76 -0.74
CA GLU A 36 -4.49 5.65 0.38
C GLU A 36 -3.50 5.04 1.39
N ALA A 37 -3.57 3.73 1.63
CA ALA A 37 -2.61 3.04 2.48
C ALA A 37 -1.19 3.08 1.91
N LEU A 38 -1.02 2.78 0.62
CA LEU A 38 0.26 2.87 -0.09
C LEU A 38 0.81 4.30 -0.10
N ALA A 39 -0.06 5.29 -0.34
CA ALA A 39 0.33 6.70 -0.34
C ALA A 39 0.77 7.17 1.06
N ASN A 40 0.04 6.76 2.10
CA ASN A 40 0.43 7.03 3.48
C ASN A 40 1.77 6.37 3.79
N ALA A 41 1.94 5.07 3.56
CA ALA A 41 3.19 4.35 3.80
C ALA A 41 4.38 5.05 3.10
N ALA A 42 4.23 5.41 1.83
CA ALA A 42 5.27 6.13 1.09
C ALA A 42 5.57 7.53 1.67
N GLU A 43 4.55 8.28 2.09
CA GLU A 43 4.73 9.60 2.72
C GLU A 43 5.49 9.50 4.04
N PHE A 44 5.18 8.51 4.88
CA PHE A 44 5.76 8.39 6.22
C PHE A 44 7.13 7.72 6.21
N ALA A 45 7.33 6.69 5.38
CA ALA A 45 8.56 5.90 5.31
C ALA A 45 9.72 6.61 4.60
N TYR A 46 9.41 7.46 3.61
CA TYR A 46 10.42 7.97 2.66
C TYR A 46 10.41 9.49 2.50
N LEU A 47 9.91 10.25 3.50
CA LEU A 47 9.80 11.72 3.43
C LEU A 47 11.12 12.41 3.04
N ASP A 48 12.26 11.92 3.54
CA ASP A 48 13.61 12.45 3.30
C ASP A 48 14.61 11.36 2.88
N ALA A 49 14.13 10.24 2.36
CA ALA A 49 14.95 9.08 2.02
C ALA A 49 14.69 8.60 0.58
N THR A 50 15.63 7.84 0.02
CA THR A 50 15.37 7.09 -1.22
C THR A 50 14.19 6.15 -0.98
N PRO A 51 13.15 6.17 -1.84
CA PRO A 51 12.02 5.28 -1.66
C PRO A 51 12.46 3.82 -1.74
N GLY A 52 12.17 3.05 -0.70
CA GLY A 52 12.42 1.61 -0.59
C GLY A 52 11.31 0.77 -1.20
N VAL A 53 11.35 -0.54 -0.94
CA VAL A 53 10.31 -1.47 -1.39
C VAL A 53 9.15 -1.44 -0.39
N MET A 54 7.93 -1.39 -0.91
CA MET A 54 6.71 -1.66 -0.15
C MET A 54 6.16 -3.00 -0.59
N HIS A 55 5.64 -3.77 0.36
CA HIS A 55 5.01 -5.07 0.12
C HIS A 55 3.51 -4.93 0.33
N LEU A 56 2.74 -5.46 -0.61
CA LEU A 56 1.29 -5.60 -0.52
C LEU A 56 0.99 -7.10 -0.52
N GLU A 57 0.34 -7.55 0.54
CA GLU A 57 -0.13 -8.92 0.71
C GLU A 57 -1.66 -8.87 0.82
N ALA A 58 -2.35 -9.73 0.09
CA ALA A 58 -3.78 -9.94 0.27
C ALA A 58 -4.05 -11.42 0.52
N ASP A 59 -4.85 -11.69 1.55
CA ASP A 59 -5.23 -13.00 2.05
C ASP A 59 -6.76 -13.05 2.19
N HIS A 60 -7.36 -14.14 1.74
CA HIS A 60 -8.81 -14.33 1.80
C HIS A 60 -9.19 -15.56 2.62
N ASP A 61 -9.90 -15.31 3.72
CA ASP A 61 -10.55 -16.37 4.50
C ASP A 61 -11.91 -16.70 3.87
N ARG A 62 -11.97 -17.83 3.14
CA ARG A 62 -13.20 -18.31 2.50
C ARG A 62 -14.29 -18.72 3.47
N ARG A 63 -13.96 -19.08 4.71
CA ARG A 63 -14.96 -19.49 5.72
C ARG A 63 -15.63 -18.28 6.34
N LEU A 64 -14.86 -17.23 6.56
CA LEU A 64 -15.34 -15.96 7.11
C LEU A 64 -15.82 -14.99 6.03
N GLU A 65 -15.51 -15.27 4.76
CA GLU A 65 -15.70 -14.36 3.63
C GLU A 65 -15.01 -13.01 3.86
N THR A 66 -13.82 -13.04 4.46
CA THR A 66 -13.07 -11.84 4.81
C THR A 66 -11.83 -11.71 3.93
N LEU A 67 -11.71 -10.58 3.24
CA LEU A 67 -10.47 -10.19 2.55
C LEU A 67 -9.64 -9.31 3.48
N THR A 68 -8.40 -9.71 3.73
CA THR A 68 -7.40 -8.90 4.47
C THR A 68 -6.32 -8.45 3.51
N VAL A 69 -6.06 -7.15 3.44
CA VAL A 69 -4.92 -6.59 2.72
C VAL A 69 -3.96 -5.96 3.72
N ALA A 70 -2.70 -6.39 3.70
CA ALA A 70 -1.62 -5.83 4.50
C ALA A 70 -0.61 -5.12 3.59
N ILE A 71 -0.29 -3.88 3.94
CA ILE A 71 0.79 -3.11 3.32
C ILE A 71 1.88 -2.90 4.36
N SER A 72 3.12 -3.27 4.02
CA SER A 72 4.28 -3.00 4.86
C SER A 72 5.39 -2.31 4.08
N ASP A 73 6.03 -1.33 4.69
CA ASP A 73 7.26 -0.73 4.18
C ASP A 73 8.47 -1.14 5.05
N GLU A 74 9.66 -1.06 4.46
CA GLU A 74 10.94 -1.30 5.15
C GLU A 74 11.64 0.02 5.53
N GLY A 75 10.90 1.14 5.54
CA GLY A 75 11.43 2.44 5.91
C GLY A 75 11.56 2.60 7.41
N SER A 76 12.34 3.58 7.89
CA SER A 76 12.30 3.92 9.31
C SER A 76 11.13 4.85 9.57
N TRP A 77 10.12 4.42 10.33
CA TRP A 77 9.05 5.31 10.78
C TRP A 77 9.65 6.44 11.61
N ARG A 78 9.63 7.67 11.08
CA ARG A 78 10.05 8.86 11.83
C ARG A 78 8.83 9.57 12.39
N THR A 79 8.78 9.67 13.71
CA THR A 79 7.79 10.47 14.43
C THR A 79 7.77 11.89 13.82
N LYS A 80 6.62 12.29 13.28
CA LYS A 80 6.47 13.58 12.58
C LYS A 80 6.89 14.75 13.48
N ASP A 81 7.60 15.70 12.90
CA ASP A 81 7.62 17.08 13.41
C ASP A 81 6.21 17.68 13.17
N PRO A 82 5.49 18.08 14.23
CA PRO A 82 4.12 18.62 14.11
C PRO A 82 4.03 19.95 13.34
N SER A 83 5.15 20.57 12.96
CA SER A 83 5.18 21.85 12.25
C SER A 83 4.90 21.77 10.74
N ILE A 84 4.95 20.59 10.11
CA ILE A 84 4.69 20.41 8.67
C ILE A 84 3.25 19.91 8.44
N ALA A 85 2.27 20.76 8.76
CA ALA A 85 0.86 20.52 8.46
C ALA A 85 0.54 21.00 7.04
N ASN A 86 0.56 20.09 6.06
CA ASN A 86 -0.06 20.36 4.75
C ASN A 86 -1.56 20.04 4.87
N PRO A 87 -2.49 20.98 4.58
CA PRO A 87 -3.93 20.76 4.72
C PRO A 87 -4.53 19.71 3.74
N ALA A 88 -3.77 19.27 2.73
CA ALA A 88 -4.12 18.10 1.91
C ALA A 88 -3.70 16.76 2.55
N ARG A 89 -2.78 16.79 3.52
CA ARG A 89 -2.32 15.63 4.30
C ARG A 89 -3.29 15.39 5.47
N GLY A 90 -3.81 14.17 5.59
CA GLY A 90 -4.65 13.76 6.72
C GLY A 90 -6.04 13.25 6.35
N ARG A 91 -6.40 13.18 5.06
CA ARG A 91 -7.65 12.54 4.62
C ARG A 91 -7.52 11.03 4.40
N GLY A 92 -6.31 10.54 4.08
CA GLY A 92 -6.10 9.12 3.76
C GLY A 92 -6.50 8.18 4.91
N ILE A 93 -6.11 8.48 6.15
CA ILE A 93 -6.48 7.66 7.32
C ILE A 93 -8.00 7.63 7.55
N PRO A 94 -8.70 8.78 7.66
CA PRO A 94 -10.16 8.79 7.72
C PRO A 94 -10.84 8.04 6.56
N LEU A 95 -10.29 8.15 5.34
CA LEU A 95 -10.85 7.51 4.16
C LEU A 95 -10.67 5.99 4.19
N MET A 96 -9.51 5.49 4.63
CA MET A 96 -9.31 4.06 4.88
C MET A 96 -10.30 3.51 5.91
N HIS A 97 -10.49 4.21 7.04
CA HIS A 97 -11.47 3.80 8.06
C HIS A 97 -12.93 3.88 7.57
N ALA A 98 -13.23 4.73 6.60
CA ALA A 98 -14.58 4.86 6.04
C ALA A 98 -14.90 3.77 5.00
N LEU A 99 -13.88 3.27 4.29
CA LEU A 99 -14.05 2.32 3.19
C LEU A 99 -13.79 0.87 3.59
N ALA A 100 -13.02 0.63 4.65
CA ALA A 100 -12.76 -0.71 5.19
C ALA A 100 -13.67 -1.00 6.38
N ASP A 101 -14.06 -2.27 6.52
CA ASP A 101 -14.83 -2.74 7.68
C ASP A 101 -13.93 -2.75 8.94
N ARG A 102 -12.62 -3.00 8.77
CA ARG A 102 -11.60 -2.76 9.79
C ARG A 102 -10.33 -2.18 9.17
N ALA A 103 -9.70 -1.25 9.88
CA ALA A 103 -8.42 -0.67 9.50
C ALA A 103 -7.52 -0.51 10.73
N ASP A 104 -6.37 -1.14 10.71
CA ASP A 104 -5.34 -1.06 11.74
C ASP A 104 -4.06 -0.50 11.13
N ILE A 105 -3.44 0.44 11.84
CA ILE A 105 -2.16 1.03 11.43
C ILE A 105 -1.19 0.85 12.59
N ASP A 106 -0.18 0.03 12.37
CA ASP A 106 0.86 -0.29 13.34
C ASP A 106 2.18 0.34 12.89
N PRO A 107 2.61 1.45 13.52
CA PRO A 107 3.93 2.00 13.29
C PRO A 107 4.98 1.19 14.08
N ASP A 108 5.79 0.42 13.38
CA ASP A 108 6.94 -0.31 13.93
C ASP A 108 8.24 0.52 13.73
N PRO A 109 9.24 0.41 14.63
CA PRO A 109 10.55 1.05 14.42
C PRO A 109 11.24 0.68 13.09
N ALA A 110 10.90 -0.46 12.50
CA ALA A 110 11.40 -0.96 11.22
C ALA A 110 10.51 -0.61 10.01
N GLY A 111 9.37 0.06 10.21
CA GLY A 111 8.46 0.47 9.14
C GLY A 111 7.00 0.59 9.56
N THR A 112 6.12 0.98 8.64
CA THR A 112 4.68 0.97 8.89
C THR A 112 4.09 -0.34 8.42
N ARG A 113 3.14 -0.89 9.18
CA ARG A 113 2.21 -1.90 8.67
C ARG A 113 0.78 -1.37 8.74
N VAL A 114 0.13 -1.30 7.58
CA VAL A 114 -1.30 -1.00 7.46
C VAL A 114 -2.03 -2.29 7.15
N ARG A 115 -3.09 -2.61 7.90
CA ARG A 115 -3.98 -3.76 7.65
C ARG A 115 -5.39 -3.25 7.42
N LEU A 116 -5.97 -3.60 6.29
CA LEU A 116 -7.34 -3.29 5.91
C LEU A 116 -8.12 -4.59 5.74
N GLN A 117 -9.36 -4.63 6.22
CA GLN A 117 -10.23 -5.80 6.11
C GLN A 117 -11.60 -5.42 5.58
N TRP A 118 -12.13 -6.30 4.74
CA TRP A 118 -13.50 -6.25 4.25
C TRP A 118 -14.18 -7.59 4.48
N ASP A 119 -15.38 -7.54 5.05
CA ASP A 119 -16.22 -8.71 5.24
C ASP A 119 -17.15 -8.90 4.01
N HIS A 120 -17.74 -10.09 3.89
CA HIS A 120 -18.67 -10.47 2.81
C HIS A 120 -18.07 -10.43 1.40
N ILE A 121 -16.79 -10.78 1.28
CA ILE A 121 -16.10 -10.93 0.00
C ILE A 121 -16.20 -12.40 -0.45
N GLY A 122 -17.05 -12.67 -1.43
CA GLY A 122 -17.21 -14.02 -1.99
C GLY A 122 -16.09 -14.37 -2.98
N ALA A 123 -15.43 -15.51 -2.79
CA ALA A 123 -14.45 -16.02 -3.75
C ALA A 123 -15.12 -16.67 -4.98
N LEU A 124 -14.53 -16.47 -6.15
CA LEU A 124 -14.91 -17.20 -7.36
C LEU A 124 -14.41 -18.64 -7.27
N ILE A 125 -15.16 -19.57 -7.89
CA ILE A 125 -14.83 -21.00 -7.84
C ILE A 125 -13.47 -21.23 -8.54
N GLY A 126 -12.48 -21.68 -7.77
CA GLY A 126 -11.13 -21.95 -8.27
C GLY A 126 -10.13 -20.81 -8.15
N GLY A 127 -10.54 -19.68 -7.56
CA GLY A 127 -9.64 -18.54 -7.38
C GLY A 127 -8.45 -18.84 -6.47
N ARG A 128 -7.29 -18.24 -6.74
CA ARG A 128 -6.13 -18.23 -5.84
C ARG A 128 -6.36 -17.17 -4.77
N SER A 129 -6.33 -17.60 -3.50
CA SER A 129 -6.72 -16.76 -2.36
C SER A 129 -5.67 -15.74 -1.91
N ASP A 130 -4.44 -15.87 -2.42
CA ASP A 130 -3.29 -15.12 -1.93
C ASP A 130 -2.57 -14.39 -3.08
N VAL A 131 -2.31 -13.09 -2.91
CA VAL A 131 -1.42 -12.33 -3.80
C VAL A 131 -0.41 -11.54 -2.99
N THR A 132 0.83 -11.57 -3.46
CA THR A 132 1.90 -10.71 -2.96
C THR A 132 2.40 -9.87 -4.14
N ALA A 133 2.36 -8.55 -3.98
CA ALA A 133 2.90 -7.59 -4.93
C ALA A 133 3.93 -6.69 -4.24
N ALA A 134 5.06 -6.45 -4.90
CA ALA A 134 6.09 -5.54 -4.42
C ALA A 134 6.02 -4.21 -5.20
N ALA A 135 5.70 -3.13 -4.51
CA ALA A 135 5.76 -1.78 -5.04
C ALA A 135 7.14 -1.17 -4.74
N ALA A 136 8.07 -1.29 -5.68
CA ALA A 136 9.42 -0.71 -5.53
C ALA A 136 9.46 0.79 -5.82
N GLY A 137 10.16 1.54 -4.95
CA GLY A 137 10.67 2.89 -5.23
C GLY A 137 11.56 2.98 -6.47
N PRO A 138 11.83 4.19 -7.01
CA PRO A 138 12.58 4.34 -8.26
C PRO A 138 13.98 3.73 -8.10
N PRO A 139 14.57 3.11 -9.14
CA PRO A 139 15.92 2.62 -9.04
C PRO A 139 16.86 3.79 -8.76
N GLU A 140 17.76 3.62 -7.79
CA GLU A 140 18.83 4.55 -7.52
C GLU A 140 19.57 4.87 -8.82
N ARG A 141 19.60 6.14 -9.22
CA ARG A 141 20.65 6.61 -10.14
C ARG A 141 21.95 6.49 -9.35
N ARG A 142 22.66 5.38 -9.52
CA ARG A 142 24.09 5.28 -9.17
C ARG A 142 24.80 6.43 -9.87
N THR A 143 25.04 7.52 -9.14
CA THR A 143 25.99 8.53 -9.56
C THR A 143 27.35 7.84 -9.53
N ARG A 144 27.89 7.52 -10.72
CA ARG A 144 29.32 7.27 -10.87
C ARG A 144 30.00 8.51 -10.32
N ARG A 145 30.55 8.42 -9.12
CA ARG A 145 31.50 9.39 -8.61
C ARG A 145 32.70 9.31 -9.55
N SER A 146 32.85 10.29 -10.43
CA SER A 146 34.05 10.43 -11.26
C SER A 146 35.24 10.46 -10.32
N ALA A 147 36.12 9.48 -10.46
CA ALA A 147 37.46 9.57 -9.92
C ALA A 147 38.20 10.58 -10.81
N GLU A 148 38.41 11.79 -10.31
CA GLU A 148 39.45 12.67 -10.82
C GLU A 148 40.80 12.08 -10.39
N PRO A 149 41.72 11.79 -11.32
CA PRO A 149 43.10 11.51 -10.94
C PRO A 149 43.76 12.82 -10.53
N HIS A 150 44.18 12.90 -9.27
CA HIS A 150 45.24 13.83 -8.88
C HIS A 150 46.59 13.26 -9.32
N SER A 151 47.38 14.16 -9.92
CA SER A 151 48.79 14.05 -10.37
C SER A 151 49.00 13.65 -11.82
#